data_AF-A0A9X0QGJ0-F1
#
_entry.id   AF-A0A9X0QGJ0-F1
#
_cell.length_a   1.000
_cell.length_b   1.000
_cell.length_c   1.000
_cell.angle_alpha   90.00
_cell.angle_beta   90.00
_cell.angle_gamma   90.00
#
_symmetry.space_group_name_H-M   'P 1'
#
loop_
_entity.id
_entity.type
_entity.pdbx_description
1 polymer ?
#
loop_
_entity_poly.entity_id
_entity_poly.type
_entity_poly.pdbx_seq_one_letter_code
_entity_poly.pdbx_strand_id
1 'polypeptide(L)'
;MSIMHKIRLVIKRIVFGNTLLPQEFTLGLEDPQTEITVWLHGAGAPRNVTRRHSMVCASPLTICVGFDEGQRPDENDLVNPSLKFCERTGRKRVLGEIGLKPQTIVAETGSEFILFEPRSSKNYCLPKARLGTHYLLHAYRQWRSDNTKGIKMTFLERRAGMVIFICPHPILLVSVGSKADGNIFPMNILGDLGNGYMGFALRGERLAGGLVERASRIALSSIPVSQGALAYQLANNHTKKSIDWSQLPFATKMSSAFSIPVPEFASRVMEVEIKSVRAIGSHRFFIARIVREDKFFGGLEFCSIHGFYQSWRLGTLEREDEELQISLAGDAFNKRGRNRPLAIRNAQIEMLPLDDKQNR
;
A
#
# COMPACT_ATOMS: atom_id res chain seq x y z
N MET A 1 4.87 -41.70 -0.40
CA MET A 1 5.42 -40.42 -0.93
C MET A 1 6.77 -40.69 -1.58
N SER A 2 6.96 -40.32 -2.86
CA SER A 2 8.22 -40.55 -3.61
C SER A 2 9.41 -39.77 -3.02
N ILE A 3 10.61 -40.34 -3.09
CA ILE A 3 11.88 -39.72 -2.68
C ILE A 3 12.08 -38.36 -3.38
N MET A 4 11.74 -38.28 -4.67
CA MET A 4 11.82 -37.01 -5.43
C MET A 4 10.93 -35.92 -4.84
N HIS A 5 9.77 -36.27 -4.29
CA HIS A 5 8.88 -35.30 -3.65
C HIS A 5 9.50 -34.74 -2.36
N LYS A 6 10.11 -35.61 -1.53
CA LYS A 6 10.83 -35.19 -0.33
C LYS A 6 12.02 -34.28 -0.67
N ILE A 7 12.81 -34.64 -1.68
CA ILE A 7 13.94 -33.81 -2.16
C ILE A 7 13.45 -32.44 -2.64
N ARG A 8 12.38 -32.38 -3.44
CA ARG A 8 11.78 -31.11 -3.88
C ARG A 8 11.31 -30.25 -2.71
N LEU A 9 10.69 -30.84 -1.69
CA LEU A 9 10.28 -30.12 -0.48
C LEU A 9 11.47 -29.58 0.30
N VAL A 10 12.55 -30.35 0.44
CA VAL A 10 13.79 -29.90 1.12
C VAL A 10 14.44 -28.76 0.34
N ILE A 11 14.59 -28.87 -0.98
CA ILE A 11 15.13 -27.79 -1.82
C ILE A 11 14.25 -26.55 -1.69
N LYS A 12 12.92 -26.69 -1.79
CA LYS A 12 11.99 -25.57 -1.62
C LYS A 12 12.13 -24.92 -0.24
N ARG A 13 12.29 -25.71 0.82
CA ARG A 13 12.46 -25.22 2.20
C ARG A 13 13.79 -24.47 2.37
N ILE A 14 14.88 -24.96 1.79
CA ILE A 14 16.17 -24.27 1.79
C ILE A 14 16.08 -22.95 1.01
N VAL A 15 15.42 -22.98 -0.14
CA VAL A 15 15.41 -21.88 -1.11
C VAL A 15 14.41 -20.77 -0.75
N PHE A 16 13.22 -21.11 -0.25
CA PHE A 16 12.16 -20.15 0.10
C PHE A 16 11.96 -19.98 1.61
N GLY A 17 12.57 -20.82 2.45
CA GLY A 17 12.19 -20.98 3.84
C GLY A 17 10.92 -21.84 4.00
N ASN A 18 10.33 -21.80 5.19
CA ASN A 18 9.11 -22.57 5.53
C ASN A 18 7.86 -22.08 4.79
N THR A 19 7.86 -20.87 4.22
CA THR A 19 6.65 -20.25 3.64
C THR A 19 6.95 -19.34 2.44
N LEU A 20 6.17 -19.51 1.37
CA LEU A 20 6.07 -18.51 0.32
C LEU A 20 5.30 -17.31 0.85
N LEU A 21 5.98 -16.20 1.11
CA LEU A 21 5.38 -14.97 1.57
C LEU A 21 4.45 -14.37 0.48
N PRO A 22 3.17 -14.09 0.78
CA PRO A 22 2.34 -13.19 0.00
C PRO A 22 3.03 -11.85 -0.27
N GLN A 23 2.74 -11.25 -1.42
CA GLN A 23 3.21 -9.88 -1.70
C GLN A 23 2.56 -8.87 -0.76
N GLU A 24 1.26 -9.01 -0.54
CA GLU A 24 0.48 -8.11 0.29
C GLU A 24 0.01 -8.87 1.53
N PHE A 25 0.24 -8.29 2.70
CA PHE A 25 -0.31 -8.72 3.98
C PHE A 25 -1.14 -7.61 4.59
N THR A 26 -2.11 -8.00 5.41
CA THR A 26 -2.91 -7.07 6.19
C THR A 26 -2.64 -7.25 7.68
N LEU A 27 -2.57 -6.14 8.41
CA LEU A 27 -2.47 -6.14 9.87
C LEU A 27 -3.24 -4.99 10.50
N GLY A 28 -3.45 -5.07 11.81
CA GLY A 28 -3.99 -3.99 12.62
C GLY A 28 -2.87 -3.20 13.32
N LEU A 29 -2.87 -1.88 13.21
CA LEU A 29 -1.95 -0.98 13.93
C LEU A 29 -2.68 0.22 14.51
N GLU A 30 -2.30 0.69 15.70
CA GLU A 30 -2.89 1.91 16.29
C GLU A 30 -2.58 3.17 15.46
N ASP A 31 -1.36 3.28 14.96
CA ASP A 31 -0.97 4.27 13.94
C ASP A 31 -0.05 3.58 12.92
N PRO A 32 -0.33 3.69 11.61
CA PRO A 32 0.48 3.08 10.55
C PRO A 32 1.98 3.45 10.61
N GLN A 33 2.33 4.58 11.22
CA GLN A 33 3.70 5.12 11.30
C GLN A 33 4.42 4.80 12.62
N THR A 34 3.88 3.90 13.44
CA THR A 34 4.43 3.56 14.78
C THR A 34 5.72 2.77 14.72
N GLU A 35 5.90 1.92 13.71
CA GLU A 35 7.02 0.98 13.66
C GLU A 35 8.20 1.48 12.81
N ILE A 36 7.93 2.35 11.83
CA ILE A 36 8.89 2.76 10.80
C ILE A 36 9.07 4.27 10.79
N THR A 37 10.32 4.70 10.58
CA THR A 37 10.66 6.07 10.20
C THR A 37 11.24 6.09 8.80
N VAL A 38 10.94 7.14 8.04
CA VAL A 38 11.47 7.34 6.69
C VAL A 38 12.33 8.60 6.68
N TRP A 39 13.56 8.47 6.21
CA TRP A 39 14.53 9.56 6.13
C TRP A 39 14.91 9.84 4.69
N LEU A 40 14.85 11.11 4.30
CA LEU A 40 15.41 11.61 3.05
C LEU A 40 16.88 11.97 3.28
N HIS A 41 17.77 11.30 2.54
CA HIS A 41 19.20 11.59 2.46
C HIS A 41 19.54 12.19 1.10
N GLY A 42 20.73 12.81 0.98
CA GLY A 42 21.21 13.38 -0.28
C GLY A 42 20.40 14.61 -0.71
N ALA A 43 19.99 15.42 0.27
CA ALA A 43 19.23 16.66 0.14
C ALA A 43 19.69 17.66 1.24
N GLY A 44 21.01 17.77 1.43
CA GLY A 44 21.62 18.38 2.62
C GLY A 44 21.60 17.47 3.86
N ALA A 45 21.32 18.05 5.03
CA ALA A 45 21.17 17.29 6.28
C ALA A 45 20.00 16.28 6.18
N PRO A 46 20.12 15.04 6.72
CA PRO A 46 19.05 14.06 6.66
C PRO A 46 17.75 14.58 7.27
N ARG A 47 16.64 14.41 6.54
CA ARG A 47 15.32 14.94 6.94
C ARG A 47 14.35 13.81 7.22
N ASN A 48 13.61 13.90 8.31
CA ASN A 48 12.55 12.94 8.61
C ASN A 48 11.32 13.24 7.73
N VAL A 49 10.98 12.31 6.85
CA VAL A 49 9.86 12.41 5.91
C VAL A 49 8.79 11.34 6.18
N THR A 50 8.79 10.73 7.37
CA THR A 50 7.84 9.67 7.77
C THR A 50 6.38 10.04 7.47
N ARG A 51 5.99 11.30 7.75
CA ARG A 51 4.67 11.86 7.47
C ARG A 51 4.69 12.96 6.41
N ARG A 52 5.63 12.85 5.47
CA ARG A 52 5.81 13.81 4.38
C ARG A 52 6.10 13.11 3.06
N HIS A 53 5.55 11.92 2.86
CA HIS A 53 5.70 11.20 1.60
C HIS A 53 4.46 10.39 1.24
N SER A 54 4.26 10.20 -0.06
CA SER A 54 3.18 9.38 -0.61
C SER A 54 3.61 8.70 -1.90
N MET A 55 3.07 7.50 -2.17
CA MET A 55 3.19 6.87 -3.48
C MET A 55 2.19 7.51 -4.46
N VAL A 56 2.69 7.96 -5.60
CA VAL A 56 1.95 8.79 -6.57
C VAL A 56 1.40 7.97 -7.73
N CYS A 57 2.17 7.01 -8.20
CA CYS A 57 1.80 6.15 -9.31
C CYS A 57 2.59 4.86 -9.22
N ALA A 58 2.00 3.74 -9.65
CA ALA A 58 2.70 2.45 -9.71
C ALA A 58 3.51 2.26 -11.00
N SER A 59 3.15 2.92 -12.09
CA SER A 59 3.80 2.77 -13.40
C SER A 59 3.64 4.06 -14.23
N PRO A 60 4.72 4.85 -14.43
CA PRO A 60 6.02 4.64 -13.77
C PRO A 60 5.90 4.82 -12.25
N LEU A 61 6.70 4.08 -11.47
CA LEU A 61 6.67 4.26 -10.01
C LEU A 61 7.11 5.70 -9.68
N THR A 62 6.23 6.48 -9.06
CA THR A 62 6.52 7.85 -8.67
C THR A 62 6.26 8.02 -7.17
N ILE A 63 7.12 8.77 -6.48
CA ILE A 63 7.03 9.06 -5.05
C ILE A 63 6.99 10.57 -4.87
N CYS A 64 6.05 11.08 -4.08
CA CYS A 64 5.98 12.48 -3.70
C CYS A 64 6.58 12.66 -2.31
N VAL A 65 7.39 13.70 -2.11
CA VAL A 65 7.84 14.15 -0.79
C VAL A 65 7.45 15.61 -0.60
N GLY A 66 6.82 15.92 0.53
CA GLY A 66 6.37 17.28 0.88
C GLY A 66 7.35 18.04 1.76
N PHE A 67 7.46 19.33 1.49
CA PHE A 67 8.31 20.29 2.17
C PHE A 67 7.48 21.51 2.56
N ASP A 68 7.86 22.14 3.66
CA ASP A 68 7.31 23.45 4.02
C ASP A 68 7.82 24.49 3.01
N GLU A 69 7.04 25.55 2.80
CA GLU A 69 7.42 26.64 1.90
C GLU A 69 8.80 27.21 2.25
N GLY A 70 9.69 27.29 1.26
CA GLY A 70 11.05 27.78 1.43
C GLY A 70 11.99 26.82 2.16
N GLN A 71 11.51 25.64 2.57
CA GLN A 71 12.35 24.58 3.13
C GLN A 71 12.73 23.54 2.08
N ARG A 72 12.25 23.62 0.84
CA ARG A 72 12.63 22.70 -0.24
C ARG A 72 14.16 22.70 -0.45
N PRO A 73 14.81 21.53 -0.60
CA PRO A 73 16.24 21.49 -0.94
C PRO A 73 16.48 22.09 -2.33
N ASP A 74 17.61 22.79 -2.49
CA ASP A 74 18.04 23.28 -3.79
C ASP A 74 18.44 22.13 -4.70
N GLU A 75 18.43 22.35 -6.03
CA GLU A 75 18.82 21.31 -6.99
C GLU A 75 20.25 20.83 -6.75
N ASN A 76 21.14 21.74 -6.32
CA ASN A 76 22.52 21.41 -5.96
C ASN A 76 22.64 20.55 -4.70
N ASP A 77 21.64 20.60 -3.80
CA ASP A 77 21.62 19.77 -2.59
C ASP A 77 21.13 18.35 -2.85
N LEU A 78 20.41 18.14 -3.96
CA LEU A 78 19.86 16.85 -4.39
C LEU A 78 20.94 15.94 -5.01
N VAL A 79 22.08 15.81 -4.31
CA VAL A 79 23.16 14.91 -4.69
C VAL A 79 22.81 13.49 -4.23
N ASN A 80 22.45 12.64 -5.19
CA ASN A 80 22.17 11.22 -4.94
C ASN A 80 21.04 10.97 -3.92
N PRO A 81 19.86 11.61 -4.04
CA PRO A 81 18.83 11.53 -3.02
C PRO A 81 18.38 10.09 -2.79
N SER A 82 18.06 9.74 -1.55
CA SER A 82 17.50 8.42 -1.22
C SER A 82 16.54 8.46 -0.04
N LEU A 83 15.52 7.60 -0.08
CA LEU A 83 14.67 7.31 1.06
C LEU A 83 15.20 6.08 1.78
N LYS A 84 15.46 6.22 3.07
CA LYS A 84 15.81 5.10 3.96
C LYS A 84 14.66 4.82 4.91
N PHE A 85 14.20 3.58 4.90
CA PHE A 85 13.15 3.06 5.77
C PHE A 85 13.82 2.39 6.95
N CYS A 86 13.64 2.94 8.14
CA CYS A 86 14.35 2.54 9.35
C CYS A 86 13.35 2.09 10.42
N GLU A 87 13.74 1.08 11.20
CA GLU A 87 13.08 0.73 12.46
C GLU A 87 12.98 1.98 13.35
N ARG A 88 11.78 2.32 13.82
CA ARG A 88 11.56 3.53 14.63
C ARG A 88 12.12 3.36 16.05
N THR A 89 11.90 2.20 16.64
CA THR A 89 12.35 1.81 17.97
C THR A 89 13.54 0.84 17.89
N GLY A 90 14.07 0.40 19.03
CA GLY A 90 15.12 -0.61 19.05
C GLY A 90 16.45 -0.15 18.42
N ARG A 91 16.96 -0.93 17.45
CA ARG A 91 18.33 -0.74 16.91
C ARG A 91 18.41 0.26 15.77
N LYS A 92 17.28 0.88 15.36
CA LYS A 92 17.22 1.84 14.24
C LYS A 92 17.81 1.31 12.94
N ARG A 93 17.61 0.01 12.68
CA ARG A 93 18.17 -0.67 11.50
C ARG A 93 17.51 -0.17 10.22
N VAL A 94 18.29 -0.03 9.15
CA VAL A 94 17.77 0.26 7.80
C VAL A 94 17.17 -1.03 7.25
N LEU A 95 15.88 -1.01 6.95
CA LEU A 95 15.10 -2.13 6.40
C LEU A 95 14.95 -2.05 4.89
N GLY A 96 15.03 -0.84 4.33
CA GLY A 96 15.02 -0.63 2.90
C GLY A 96 15.60 0.72 2.50
N GLU A 97 16.04 0.81 1.26
CA GLU A 97 16.56 2.03 0.64
C GLU A 97 16.03 2.15 -0.79
N ILE A 98 15.55 3.34 -1.16
CA ILE A 98 15.19 3.70 -2.53
C ILE A 98 16.04 4.88 -2.93
N GLY A 99 16.92 4.71 -3.91
CA GLY A 99 17.58 5.83 -4.56
C GLY A 99 16.58 6.57 -5.42
N LEU A 100 16.61 7.89 -5.39
CA LEU A 100 15.65 8.77 -6.04
C LEU A 100 16.30 9.57 -7.17
N LYS A 101 15.49 9.91 -8.18
CA LYS A 101 15.80 10.90 -9.21
C LYS A 101 14.70 11.96 -9.19
N PRO A 102 15.01 13.24 -8.94
CA PRO A 102 13.99 14.30 -8.97
C PRO A 102 13.42 14.45 -10.38
N GLN A 103 12.13 14.76 -10.47
CA GLN A 103 11.40 14.88 -11.74
C GLN A 103 10.70 16.23 -11.87
N THR A 104 9.76 16.53 -10.97
CA THR A 104 8.90 17.71 -11.09
C THR A 104 8.58 18.26 -9.71
N ILE A 105 8.47 19.59 -9.64
CA ILE A 105 8.04 20.31 -8.43
C ILE A 105 6.59 20.74 -8.60
N VAL A 106 5.81 20.57 -7.54
CA VAL A 106 4.43 21.04 -7.45
C VAL A 106 4.34 21.94 -6.22
N ALA A 107 3.90 23.17 -6.39
CA ALA A 107 3.69 24.09 -5.29
C ALA A 107 2.20 24.23 -4.99
N GLU A 108 1.86 24.28 -3.71
CA GLU A 108 0.56 24.68 -3.18
C GLU A 108 0.80 25.72 -2.07
N THR A 109 -0.25 26.42 -1.65
CA THR A 109 -0.12 27.45 -0.60
C THR A 109 0.53 26.89 0.67
N GLY A 110 1.72 27.38 1.03
CA GLY A 110 2.45 26.97 2.23
C GLY A 110 3.21 25.63 2.13
N SER A 111 3.22 24.99 0.96
CA SER A 111 3.90 23.70 0.78
C SER A 111 4.46 23.49 -0.64
N GLU A 112 5.63 22.89 -0.70
CA GLU A 112 6.25 22.45 -1.95
C GLU A 112 6.39 20.93 -1.97
N PHE A 113 6.13 20.31 -3.11
CA PHE A 113 6.16 18.86 -3.28
C PHE A 113 7.11 18.51 -4.40
N ILE A 114 8.04 17.60 -4.14
CA ILE A 114 8.94 17.07 -5.18
C ILE A 114 8.50 15.65 -5.54
N LEU A 115 8.30 15.43 -6.84
CA LEU A 115 8.08 14.10 -7.40
C LEU A 115 9.42 13.46 -7.75
N PHE A 116 9.58 12.21 -7.36
CA PHE A 116 10.77 11.40 -7.59
C PHE A 116 10.43 10.10 -8.29
N GLU A 117 11.31 9.69 -9.18
CA GLU A 117 11.36 8.33 -9.72
C GLU A 117 12.41 7.48 -8.97
N PRO A 118 12.19 6.17 -8.82
CA PRO A 118 13.22 5.28 -8.28
C PRO A 118 14.35 5.10 -9.29
N ARG A 119 15.60 5.31 -8.86
CA ARG A 119 16.80 4.95 -9.61
C ARG A 119 17.45 3.65 -9.13
N SER A 120 17.23 3.30 -7.87
CA SER A 120 17.75 2.08 -7.26
C SER A 120 16.87 1.63 -6.10
N SER A 121 16.93 0.36 -5.74
CA SER A 121 16.19 -0.19 -4.61
C SER A 121 16.99 -1.29 -3.94
N LYS A 122 16.98 -1.28 -2.60
CA LYS A 122 17.55 -2.31 -1.74
C LYS A 122 16.54 -2.64 -0.65
N ASN A 123 16.35 -3.92 -0.39
CA ASN A 123 15.51 -4.42 0.69
C ASN A 123 16.37 -5.29 1.61
N TYR A 124 16.29 -5.02 2.90
CA TYR A 124 17.09 -5.66 3.95
C TYR A 124 16.23 -6.48 4.91
N CYS A 125 14.92 -6.62 4.64
CA CYS A 125 14.01 -7.40 5.47
C CYS A 125 14.27 -8.91 5.41
N LEU A 126 14.92 -9.40 4.34
CA LEU A 126 15.25 -10.81 4.16
C LEU A 126 16.73 -11.03 3.86
N PRO A 127 17.30 -12.20 4.20
CA PRO A 127 18.60 -12.62 3.72
C PRO A 127 18.68 -12.60 2.18
N LYS A 128 19.84 -12.21 1.63
CA LYS A 128 20.04 -12.02 0.18
C LYS A 128 19.62 -13.23 -0.66
N ALA A 129 19.92 -14.44 -0.19
CA ALA A 129 19.54 -15.67 -0.89
C ALA A 129 18.01 -15.78 -1.04
N ARG A 130 17.27 -15.67 0.07
CA ARG A 130 15.79 -15.71 0.07
C ARG A 130 15.20 -14.58 -0.79
N LEU A 131 15.75 -13.37 -0.68
CA LEU A 131 15.30 -12.23 -1.46
C LEU A 131 15.47 -12.47 -2.98
N GLY A 132 16.64 -12.96 -3.39
CA GLY A 132 16.93 -13.30 -4.78
C GLY A 132 15.98 -14.36 -5.33
N THR A 133 15.70 -15.40 -4.55
CA THR A 133 14.71 -16.41 -4.92
C THR A 133 13.31 -15.84 -5.10
N HIS A 134 12.84 -14.99 -4.17
CA HIS A 134 11.54 -14.34 -4.33
C HIS A 134 11.49 -13.47 -5.58
N TYR A 135 12.55 -12.74 -5.89
CA TYR A 135 12.65 -11.95 -7.12
C TYR A 135 12.58 -12.81 -8.38
N LEU A 136 13.30 -13.93 -8.42
CA LEU A 136 13.22 -14.89 -9.54
C LEU A 136 11.81 -15.46 -9.70
N LEU A 137 11.17 -15.85 -8.59
CA LEU A 137 9.79 -16.34 -8.62
C LEU A 137 8.81 -15.28 -9.12
N HIS A 138 8.98 -14.02 -8.70
CA HIS A 138 8.14 -12.92 -9.18
C HIS A 138 8.34 -12.64 -10.67
N ALA A 139 9.60 -12.61 -11.13
CA ALA A 139 9.92 -12.45 -12.55
C ALA A 139 9.31 -13.58 -13.39
N TYR A 140 9.44 -14.83 -12.93
CA TYR A 140 8.85 -15.99 -13.58
C TYR A 140 7.32 -15.94 -13.64
N ARG A 141 6.65 -15.60 -12.53
CA ARG A 141 5.18 -15.44 -12.51
C ARG A 141 4.70 -14.33 -13.42
N GLN A 142 5.45 -13.23 -13.50
CA GLN A 142 5.15 -12.12 -14.41
C GLN A 142 5.30 -12.55 -15.88
N TRP A 143 6.34 -13.32 -16.19
CA TRP A 143 6.54 -13.84 -17.54
C TRP A 143 5.42 -14.79 -17.97
N ARG A 144 4.89 -15.59 -17.04
CA ARG A 144 3.79 -16.53 -17.32
C ARG A 144 2.38 -15.93 -17.26
N SER A 145 2.18 -14.84 -16.52
CA SER A 145 0.87 -14.20 -16.46
C SER A 145 0.67 -13.37 -17.71
N ASP A 146 -0.36 -13.67 -18.49
CA ASP A 146 -0.91 -12.67 -19.41
C ASP A 146 -1.22 -11.41 -18.60
N ASN A 147 -0.82 -10.24 -19.11
CA ASN A 147 -0.90 -8.96 -18.42
C ASN A 147 -2.35 -8.45 -18.30
N THR A 148 -3.25 -9.29 -17.78
CA THR A 148 -4.71 -9.06 -17.68
C THR A 148 -5.09 -7.86 -16.81
N LYS A 149 -4.15 -7.31 -16.02
CA LYS A 149 -4.40 -6.19 -15.10
C LYS A 149 -3.93 -4.83 -15.60
N GLY A 150 -3.38 -4.72 -16.82
CA GLY A 150 -3.12 -3.46 -17.52
C GLY A 150 -1.99 -2.56 -16.97
N ILE A 151 -1.34 -2.91 -15.86
CA ILE A 151 -0.21 -2.14 -15.31
C ILE A 151 1.07 -2.98 -15.42
N LYS A 152 2.03 -2.52 -16.22
CA LYS A 152 3.34 -3.16 -16.36
C LYS A 152 4.39 -2.39 -15.57
N MET A 153 4.74 -2.91 -14.40
CA MET A 153 5.87 -2.39 -13.63
C MET A 153 7.18 -3.06 -14.07
N THR A 154 8.24 -2.28 -14.22
CA THR A 154 9.62 -2.75 -14.38
C THR A 154 10.08 -3.49 -13.12
N PHE A 155 11.19 -4.22 -13.23
CA PHE A 155 11.75 -4.92 -12.08
C PHE A 155 12.16 -3.97 -10.95
N LEU A 156 12.76 -2.83 -11.30
CA LEU A 156 13.17 -1.80 -10.33
C LEU A 156 11.95 -1.21 -9.60
N GLU A 157 10.90 -0.85 -10.35
CA GLU A 157 9.66 -0.30 -9.79
C GLU A 157 9.00 -1.26 -8.82
N ARG A 158 8.94 -2.56 -9.15
CA ARG A 158 8.40 -3.58 -8.23
C ARG A 158 9.21 -3.63 -6.95
N ARG A 159 10.54 -3.66 -7.05
CA ARG A 159 11.42 -3.71 -5.87
C ARG A 159 11.27 -2.47 -4.99
N ALA A 160 11.21 -1.29 -5.61
CA ALA A 160 10.96 -0.04 -4.89
C ALA A 160 9.57 -0.03 -4.25
N GLY A 161 8.53 -0.51 -4.94
CA GLY A 161 7.19 -0.69 -4.36
C GLY A 161 7.18 -1.62 -3.15
N MET A 162 7.92 -2.74 -3.19
CA MET A 162 8.08 -3.63 -2.02
C MET A 162 8.74 -2.92 -0.83
N VAL A 163 9.65 -1.97 -1.08
CA VAL A 163 10.32 -1.16 -0.05
C VAL A 163 9.39 -0.08 0.50
N ILE A 164 8.58 0.58 -0.35
CA ILE A 164 7.55 1.54 0.10
C ILE A 164 6.63 0.88 1.12
N PHE A 165 6.15 -0.33 0.83
CA PHE A 165 5.29 -1.13 1.71
C PHE A 165 6.01 -1.79 2.91
N ILE A 166 7.25 -1.38 3.22
CA ILE A 166 7.83 -1.58 4.56
C ILE A 166 7.10 -0.67 5.55
N CYS A 167 6.79 0.55 5.14
CA CYS A 167 5.90 1.41 5.89
C CYS A 167 4.47 0.88 5.77
N PRO A 168 3.75 0.61 6.87
CA PRO A 168 2.34 0.26 6.81
C PRO A 168 1.51 1.34 6.12
N HIS A 169 0.73 0.93 5.12
CA HIS A 169 -0.18 1.80 4.38
C HIS A 169 -1.61 1.57 4.88
N PRO A 170 -2.26 2.56 5.51
CA PRO A 170 -3.65 2.39 5.93
C PRO A 170 -4.54 2.16 4.71
N ILE A 171 -5.48 1.21 4.84
CA ILE A 171 -6.55 1.02 3.87
C ILE A 171 -7.75 1.85 4.36
N LEU A 172 -8.11 2.87 3.59
CA LEU A 172 -9.21 3.78 3.89
C LEU A 172 -10.39 3.53 2.96
N LEU A 173 -11.61 3.84 3.40
CA LEU A 173 -12.77 3.99 2.52
C LEU A 173 -12.88 5.45 2.08
N VAL A 174 -12.93 5.66 0.76
CA VAL A 174 -13.16 6.95 0.13
C VAL A 174 -14.65 7.08 -0.16
N SER A 175 -15.33 7.98 0.54
CA SER A 175 -16.69 8.40 0.24
C SER A 175 -16.69 9.67 -0.60
N VAL A 176 -17.49 9.70 -1.65
CA VAL A 176 -17.63 10.85 -2.55
C VAL A 176 -19.10 11.07 -2.90
N GLY A 177 -19.53 12.32 -2.98
CA GLY A 177 -20.90 12.70 -3.35
C GLY A 177 -21.86 12.74 -2.17
N SER A 178 -23.15 12.53 -2.45
CA SER A 178 -24.26 12.62 -1.50
C SER A 178 -24.99 11.29 -1.36
N LYS A 179 -26.01 11.23 -0.48
CA LYS A 179 -26.89 10.07 -0.33
C LYS A 179 -27.67 9.72 -1.60
N ALA A 180 -27.98 10.71 -2.45
CA ALA A 180 -28.74 10.51 -3.68
C ALA A 180 -27.85 10.08 -4.86
N ASP A 181 -26.62 10.61 -4.92
CA ASP A 181 -25.64 10.32 -5.96
C ASP A 181 -24.24 10.36 -5.36
N GLY A 182 -23.66 9.18 -5.14
CA GLY A 182 -22.37 9.03 -4.48
C GLY A 182 -21.80 7.63 -4.62
N ASN A 183 -20.57 7.46 -4.15
CA ASN A 183 -19.86 6.19 -4.19
C ASN A 183 -18.96 6.04 -2.94
N ILE A 184 -18.68 4.80 -2.56
CA ILE A 184 -17.71 4.44 -1.52
C ILE A 184 -16.83 3.29 -1.99
N PHE A 185 -15.51 3.44 -1.88
CA PHE A 185 -14.56 2.41 -2.33
C PHE A 185 -13.26 2.41 -1.51
N PRO A 186 -12.55 1.28 -1.39
CA PRO A 186 -11.30 1.19 -0.63
C PRO A 186 -10.11 1.83 -1.36
N MET A 187 -9.15 2.40 -0.65
CA MET A 187 -7.92 2.94 -1.22
C MET A 187 -6.76 2.71 -0.26
N ASN A 188 -5.59 2.37 -0.79
CA ASN A 188 -4.36 2.14 -0.01
C ASN A 188 -3.13 2.88 -0.57
N ILE A 189 -3.28 3.62 -1.68
CA ILE A 189 -2.24 4.47 -2.23
C ILE A 189 -2.51 5.90 -1.76
N LEU A 190 -2.06 6.20 -0.55
CA LEU A 190 -2.17 7.51 0.08
C LEU A 190 -1.05 7.76 1.09
N GLY A 191 -0.80 9.01 1.43
CA GLY A 191 0.20 9.40 2.41
C GLY A 191 0.09 10.87 2.82
N ASP A 192 0.48 11.16 4.05
CA ASP A 192 0.61 12.52 4.58
C ASP A 192 1.76 13.24 3.89
N LEU A 193 1.53 14.49 3.46
CA LEU A 193 2.52 15.34 2.81
C LEU A 193 2.98 16.51 3.69
N GLY A 194 2.55 16.57 4.96
CA GLY A 194 2.81 17.68 5.88
C GLY A 194 1.84 18.85 5.69
N ASN A 195 1.83 19.79 6.64
CA ASN A 195 1.02 21.02 6.62
C ASN A 195 -0.47 20.82 6.32
N GLY A 196 -1.03 19.69 6.77
CA GLY A 196 -2.43 19.36 6.51
C GLY A 196 -2.71 18.97 5.06
N TYR A 197 -1.69 18.65 4.26
CA TYR A 197 -1.84 18.09 2.92
C TYR A 197 -1.74 16.57 2.92
N MET A 198 -2.49 15.95 2.02
CA MET A 198 -2.45 14.52 1.74
C MET A 198 -2.31 14.29 0.25
N GLY A 199 -1.48 13.32 -0.11
CA GLY A 199 -1.32 12.84 -1.48
C GLY A 199 -1.95 11.47 -1.62
N PHE A 200 -2.79 11.26 -2.63
CA PHE A 200 -3.31 9.93 -2.95
C PHE A 200 -3.47 9.74 -4.46
N ALA A 201 -3.56 8.50 -4.90
CA ALA A 201 -3.61 8.18 -6.32
C ALA A 201 -4.69 7.16 -6.66
N LEU A 202 -5.40 7.41 -7.77
CA LEU A 202 -6.42 6.53 -8.32
C LEU A 202 -6.06 6.15 -9.75
N ARG A 203 -6.30 4.89 -10.13
CA ARG A 203 -6.03 4.42 -11.49
C ARG A 203 -6.84 5.24 -12.51
N GLY A 204 -6.17 5.73 -13.55
CA GLY A 204 -6.75 6.66 -14.53
C GLY A 204 -7.90 6.07 -15.36
N GLU A 205 -7.87 4.76 -15.62
CA GLU A 205 -8.89 4.05 -16.40
C GLU A 205 -10.19 3.78 -15.63
N ARG A 206 -10.20 3.98 -14.31
CA ARG A 206 -11.36 3.69 -13.47
C ARG A 206 -12.24 4.92 -13.28
N LEU A 207 -13.55 4.70 -13.07
CA LEU A 207 -14.52 5.78 -12.89
C LEU A 207 -14.29 6.58 -11.59
N ALA A 208 -13.76 5.92 -10.55
CA ALA A 208 -13.47 6.53 -9.25
C ALA A 208 -12.64 7.82 -9.35
N GLY A 209 -11.58 7.83 -10.18
CA GLY A 209 -10.73 9.02 -10.33
C GLY A 209 -11.50 10.24 -10.84
N GLY A 210 -12.30 10.05 -11.88
CA GLY A 210 -13.12 11.14 -12.43
C GLY A 210 -14.26 11.58 -11.50
N LEU A 211 -14.78 10.69 -10.65
CA LEU A 211 -15.77 11.06 -9.63
C LEU A 211 -15.16 11.99 -8.57
N VAL A 212 -13.98 11.62 -8.04
CA VAL A 212 -13.27 12.42 -7.03
C VAL A 212 -12.86 13.78 -7.59
N GLU A 213 -12.33 13.82 -8.81
CA GLU A 213 -11.95 15.06 -9.49
C GLU A 213 -13.13 16.01 -9.63
N ARG A 214 -14.28 15.53 -10.13
CA ARG A 214 -15.49 16.35 -10.27
C ARG A 214 -16.07 16.81 -8.94
N ALA A 215 -16.08 15.95 -7.92
CA ALA A 215 -16.65 16.29 -6.63
C ALA A 215 -15.79 17.30 -5.85
N SER A 216 -14.46 17.30 -6.07
CA SER A 216 -13.47 18.18 -5.42
C SER A 216 -13.45 18.12 -3.88
N ARG A 217 -14.33 17.34 -3.26
CA ARG A 217 -14.46 17.13 -1.82
C ARG A 217 -14.80 15.66 -1.57
N ILE A 218 -14.06 15.04 -0.67
CA ILE A 218 -14.26 13.63 -0.30
C ILE A 218 -14.08 13.46 1.20
N ALA A 219 -14.60 12.35 1.72
CA ALA A 219 -14.32 11.89 3.08
C ALA A 219 -13.52 10.58 3.03
N LEU A 220 -12.45 10.51 3.83
CA LEU A 220 -11.59 9.35 3.98
C LEU A 220 -11.83 8.74 5.35
N SER A 221 -12.32 7.52 5.40
CA SER A 221 -12.69 6.82 6.63
C SER A 221 -11.74 5.67 6.91
N SER A 222 -11.15 5.63 8.12
CA SER A 222 -10.34 4.50 8.55
C SER A 222 -11.21 3.26 8.77
N ILE A 223 -10.61 2.09 8.54
CA ILE A 223 -11.27 0.81 8.71
C ILE A 223 -10.65 0.13 9.94
N PRO A 224 -11.42 -0.18 10.99
CA PRO A 224 -10.93 -1.05 12.06
C PRO A 224 -10.52 -2.42 11.51
N VAL A 225 -9.46 -3.03 12.05
CA VAL A 225 -8.98 -4.35 11.57
C VAL A 225 -10.08 -5.43 11.57
N SER A 226 -11.01 -5.37 12.53
CA SER A 226 -12.18 -6.27 12.62
C SER A 226 -13.14 -6.15 11.43
N GLN A 227 -13.10 -5.03 10.71
CA GLN A 227 -13.90 -4.73 9.53
C GLN A 227 -13.11 -4.86 8.21
N GLY A 228 -11.87 -5.36 8.24
CA GLY A 228 -10.98 -5.40 7.08
C GLY A 228 -11.55 -6.15 5.85
N ALA A 229 -12.36 -7.18 6.07
CA ALA A 229 -13.04 -7.90 5.00
C ALA A 229 -13.99 -7.01 4.16
N LEU A 230 -14.58 -5.97 4.75
CA LEU A 230 -15.45 -5.02 4.05
C LEU A 230 -14.69 -4.25 2.96
N ALA A 231 -13.42 -3.93 3.19
CA ALA A 231 -12.60 -3.25 2.19
C ALA A 231 -12.57 -4.05 0.88
N TYR A 232 -12.37 -5.37 0.96
CA TYR A 232 -12.33 -6.24 -0.21
C TYR A 232 -13.69 -6.42 -0.88
N GLN A 233 -14.78 -6.47 -0.11
CA GLN A 233 -16.15 -6.54 -0.66
C GLN A 233 -16.49 -5.29 -1.47
N LEU A 234 -16.04 -4.12 -1.02
CA LEU A 234 -16.26 -2.83 -1.69
C LEU A 234 -15.30 -2.55 -2.85
N ALA A 235 -14.31 -3.41 -3.11
CA ALA A 235 -13.31 -3.18 -4.16
C ALA A 235 -13.93 -3.01 -5.57
N ASN A 236 -15.07 -3.65 -5.82
CA ASN A 236 -15.78 -3.53 -7.09
C ASN A 236 -16.47 -2.17 -7.28
N ASN A 237 -16.62 -1.36 -6.24
CA ASN A 237 -17.24 -0.03 -6.36
C ASN A 237 -16.36 0.96 -7.13
N HIS A 238 -15.06 0.67 -7.27
CA HIS A 238 -14.13 1.44 -8.11
C HIS A 238 -14.55 1.58 -9.58
N THR A 239 -15.36 0.65 -10.09
CA THR A 239 -15.84 0.63 -11.47
C THR A 239 -17.28 1.12 -11.60
N LYS A 240 -17.94 1.48 -10.50
CA LYS A 240 -19.32 1.98 -10.50
C LYS A 240 -19.35 3.50 -10.57
N LYS A 241 -20.37 4.04 -11.22
CA LYS A 241 -20.63 5.49 -11.26
C LYS A 241 -21.21 5.98 -9.93
N SER A 242 -22.14 5.22 -9.38
CA SER A 242 -22.79 5.46 -8.09
C SER A 242 -23.19 4.13 -7.45
N ILE A 243 -23.58 4.18 -6.18
CA ILE A 243 -24.10 3.04 -5.42
C ILE A 243 -25.41 3.41 -4.72
N ASP A 244 -26.17 2.40 -4.35
CA ASP A 244 -27.25 2.55 -3.38
C ASP A 244 -26.68 2.43 -1.96
N TRP A 245 -26.64 3.55 -1.24
CA TRP A 245 -26.16 3.61 0.14
C TRP A 245 -26.97 2.73 1.10
N SER A 246 -28.25 2.46 0.80
CA SER A 246 -29.11 1.60 1.64
C SER A 246 -28.76 0.11 1.54
N GLN A 247 -28.01 -0.29 0.51
CA GLN A 247 -27.58 -1.67 0.27
C GLN A 247 -26.18 -1.95 0.84
N LEU A 248 -25.58 -0.99 1.54
CA LEU A 248 -24.29 -1.20 2.19
C LEU A 248 -24.44 -2.17 3.38
N PRO A 249 -23.43 -3.03 3.62
CA PRO A 249 -23.47 -4.00 4.73
C PRO A 249 -23.19 -3.35 6.10
N PHE A 250 -23.34 -2.03 6.23
CA PHE A 250 -23.10 -1.24 7.44
C PHE A 250 -23.89 0.07 7.40
N ALA A 251 -24.17 0.61 8.59
CA ALA A 251 -24.80 1.90 8.76
C ALA A 251 -23.87 3.06 8.37
N THR A 252 -24.46 4.17 7.92
CA THR A 252 -23.74 5.39 7.57
C THR A 252 -24.29 6.59 8.33
N LYS A 253 -23.39 7.53 8.66
CA LYS A 253 -23.70 8.86 9.20
C LYS A 253 -23.19 9.94 8.25
N MET A 254 -23.68 11.16 8.40
CA MET A 254 -23.16 12.29 7.62
C MET A 254 -21.86 12.82 8.25
N SER A 255 -20.87 13.09 7.42
CA SER A 255 -19.65 13.77 7.83
C SER A 255 -19.94 15.23 8.21
N SER A 256 -19.11 15.82 9.05
CA SER A 256 -19.46 17.03 9.79
C SER A 256 -19.26 18.32 8.98
N ALA A 257 -18.28 18.37 8.07
CA ALA A 257 -17.99 19.55 7.24
C ALA A 257 -18.69 19.53 5.88
N PHE A 258 -18.74 18.38 5.21
CA PHE A 258 -19.24 18.23 3.84
C PHE A 258 -20.55 17.47 3.73
N SER A 259 -21.07 16.92 4.84
CA SER A 259 -22.29 16.10 4.85
C SER A 259 -22.24 14.94 3.85
N ILE A 260 -21.06 14.33 3.70
CA ILE A 260 -20.82 13.14 2.87
C ILE A 260 -21.15 11.90 3.71
N PRO A 261 -21.88 10.90 3.19
CA PRO A 261 -22.14 9.67 3.94
C PRO A 261 -20.83 8.90 4.22
N VAL A 262 -20.56 8.61 5.49
CA VAL A 262 -19.40 7.86 5.96
C VAL A 262 -19.82 6.68 6.84
N PRO A 263 -19.05 5.59 6.91
CA PRO A 263 -19.37 4.46 7.78
C PRO A 263 -19.41 4.87 9.26
N GLU A 264 -20.42 4.41 10.00
CA GLU A 264 -20.50 4.70 11.45
C GLU A 264 -19.38 4.05 12.25
N PHE A 265 -18.85 2.91 11.78
CA PHE A 265 -17.77 2.18 12.44
C PHE A 265 -16.39 2.86 12.28
N ALA A 266 -16.26 3.90 11.46
CA ALA A 266 -14.97 4.50 11.17
C ALA A 266 -14.34 5.06 12.46
N SER A 267 -13.10 4.65 12.76
CA SER A 267 -12.39 5.15 13.95
C SER A 267 -11.91 6.60 13.77
N ARG A 268 -11.70 7.00 12.53
CA ARG A 268 -11.26 8.33 12.09
C ARG A 268 -11.91 8.66 10.75
N VAL A 269 -12.33 9.90 10.58
CA VAL A 269 -12.83 10.46 9.32
C VAL A 269 -12.06 11.75 9.02
N MET A 270 -11.44 11.81 7.84
CA MET A 270 -10.79 13.01 7.32
C MET A 270 -11.58 13.54 6.14
N GLU A 271 -12.02 14.78 6.23
CA GLU A 271 -12.69 15.48 5.14
C GLU A 271 -11.67 16.36 4.42
N VAL A 272 -11.47 16.07 3.13
CA VAL A 272 -10.39 16.70 2.35
C VAL A 272 -10.95 17.38 1.10
N GLU A 273 -10.34 18.51 0.75
CA GLU A 273 -10.64 19.29 -0.45
C GLU A 273 -9.50 19.14 -1.45
N ILE A 274 -9.82 18.78 -2.69
CA ILE A 274 -8.84 18.60 -3.75
C ILE A 274 -8.31 19.96 -4.18
N LYS A 275 -6.99 20.14 -4.14
CA LYS A 275 -6.32 21.38 -4.55
C LYS A 275 -5.70 21.27 -5.94
N SER A 276 -5.09 20.11 -6.23
CA SER A 276 -4.62 19.82 -7.59
C SER A 276 -4.76 18.35 -7.96
N VAL A 277 -4.90 18.14 -9.27
CA VAL A 277 -4.98 16.83 -9.91
C VAL A 277 -3.96 16.75 -11.03
N ARG A 278 -3.21 15.65 -11.10
CA ARG A 278 -2.19 15.43 -12.13
C ARG A 278 -2.30 14.02 -12.70
N ALA A 279 -2.35 13.91 -14.03
CA ALA A 279 -2.19 12.62 -14.69
C ALA A 279 -0.71 12.22 -14.68
N ILE A 280 -0.38 11.12 -14.01
CA ILE A 280 0.99 10.60 -13.89
C ILE A 280 0.96 9.12 -14.24
N GLY A 281 1.39 8.78 -15.45
CA GLY A 281 1.35 7.42 -15.98
C GLY A 281 -0.02 6.77 -15.86
N SER A 282 -0.07 5.62 -15.18
CA SER A 282 -1.30 4.83 -14.99
C SER A 282 -2.30 5.41 -13.96
N HIS A 283 -1.96 6.50 -13.27
CA HIS A 283 -2.76 7.06 -12.18
C HIS A 283 -3.07 8.55 -12.37
N ARG A 284 -4.17 9.00 -11.76
CA ARG A 284 -4.39 10.41 -11.41
C ARG A 284 -3.93 10.59 -9.97
N PHE A 285 -2.98 11.48 -9.76
CA PHE A 285 -2.50 11.89 -8.45
C PHE A 285 -3.26 13.13 -7.99
N PHE A 286 -3.72 13.09 -6.74
CA PHE A 286 -4.49 14.14 -6.10
C PHE A 286 -3.67 14.67 -4.93
N ILE A 287 -3.55 16.00 -4.87
CA ILE A 287 -3.09 16.71 -3.68
C ILE A 287 -4.33 17.35 -3.07
N ALA A 288 -4.60 16.99 -1.81
CA ALA A 288 -5.78 17.44 -1.09
C ALA A 288 -5.39 18.08 0.23
N ARG A 289 -6.12 19.12 0.63
CA ARG A 289 -5.99 19.76 1.93
C ARG A 289 -7.01 19.16 2.89
N ILE A 290 -6.56 18.75 4.07
CA ILE A 290 -7.41 18.31 5.17
C ILE A 290 -8.13 19.54 5.71
N VAL A 291 -9.46 19.54 5.58
CA VAL A 291 -10.34 20.60 6.10
C VAL A 291 -10.76 20.26 7.53
N ARG A 292 -11.03 18.98 7.79
CA ARG A 292 -11.42 18.50 9.10
C ARG A 292 -10.97 17.06 9.32
N GLU A 293 -10.62 16.74 10.56
CA GLU A 293 -10.34 15.39 11.03
C GLU A 293 -11.14 15.14 12.31
N ASP A 294 -12.06 14.19 12.27
CA ASP A 294 -12.80 13.72 13.44
C ASP A 294 -12.26 12.34 13.86
N LYS A 295 -11.93 12.17 15.13
CA LYS A 295 -11.48 10.90 15.73
C LYS A 295 -12.54 10.43 16.73
N PHE A 296 -13.06 9.22 16.53
CA PHE A 296 -14.19 8.70 17.30
C PHE A 296 -13.79 7.63 18.30
N PHE A 297 -12.92 6.69 17.88
CA PHE A 297 -12.54 5.54 18.71
C PHE A 297 -11.05 5.20 18.53
N GLY A 298 -10.40 4.81 19.62
CA GLY A 298 -9.08 4.16 19.56
C GLY A 298 -9.21 2.72 19.07
N GLY A 299 -8.16 2.18 18.48
CA GLY A 299 -8.13 0.79 18.02
C GLY A 299 -7.16 0.57 16.88
N LEU A 300 -7.07 -0.68 16.44
CA LEU A 300 -6.17 -1.08 15.37
C LEU A 300 -6.78 -0.75 14.00
N GLU A 301 -6.15 0.16 13.26
CA GLU A 301 -6.45 0.48 11.86
C GLU A 301 -5.96 -0.64 10.92
N PHE A 302 -6.77 -0.93 9.92
CA PHE A 302 -6.49 -1.92 8.89
C PHE A 302 -5.43 -1.40 7.91
N CYS A 303 -4.24 -1.98 7.97
CA CYS A 303 -3.08 -1.57 7.18
C CYS A 303 -2.63 -2.67 6.23
N SER A 304 -2.07 -2.27 5.08
CA SER A 304 -1.41 -3.13 4.12
C SER A 304 0.11 -2.97 4.23
N ILE A 305 0.84 -4.08 4.19
CA ILE A 305 2.30 -4.14 4.15
C ILE A 305 2.80 -5.18 3.16
N HIS A 306 4.09 -5.14 2.84
CA HIS A 306 4.72 -6.18 2.05
C HIS A 306 5.08 -7.40 2.91
N GLY A 307 4.93 -8.62 2.36
CA GLY A 307 5.23 -9.84 3.12
C GLY A 307 6.68 -9.99 3.57
N PHE A 308 7.64 -9.35 2.89
CA PHE A 308 9.03 -9.30 3.36
C PHE A 308 9.15 -8.55 4.69
N TYR A 309 8.45 -7.42 4.81
CA TYR A 309 8.41 -6.67 6.06
C TYR A 309 7.72 -7.48 7.16
N GLN A 310 6.62 -8.17 6.83
CA GLN A 310 5.96 -9.04 7.80
C GLN A 310 6.88 -10.15 8.33
N SER A 311 7.63 -10.82 7.44
CA SER A 311 8.60 -11.84 7.87
C SER A 311 9.70 -11.25 8.76
N TRP A 312 10.21 -10.06 8.43
CA TRP A 312 11.17 -9.36 9.30
C TRP A 312 10.57 -9.01 10.67
N ARG A 313 9.33 -8.50 10.67
CA ARG A 313 8.60 -8.08 11.87
C ARG A 313 8.34 -9.25 12.83
N LEU A 314 8.06 -10.43 12.28
CA LEU A 314 7.83 -11.64 13.10
C LEU A 314 9.12 -12.38 13.46
N GLY A 315 10.19 -12.23 12.66
CA GLY A 315 11.49 -12.85 12.92
C GLY A 315 12.21 -12.32 14.16
N THR A 316 11.65 -11.33 14.84
CA THR A 316 12.09 -10.90 16.18
C THR A 316 11.42 -11.68 17.31
N LEU A 317 10.46 -12.57 17.01
CA LEU A 317 9.68 -13.33 17.99
C LEU A 317 10.24 -14.76 18.12
N GLU A 318 10.15 -15.34 19.33
CA GLU A 318 10.59 -16.71 19.61
C GLU A 318 9.79 -17.78 18.83
N ARG A 319 8.56 -17.46 18.41
CA ARG A 319 7.63 -18.35 17.67
C ARG A 319 7.27 -17.83 16.29
N GLU A 320 8.27 -17.37 15.53
CA GLU A 320 8.10 -16.76 14.19
C GLU A 320 7.16 -17.57 13.27
N ASP A 321 7.37 -18.89 13.18
CA ASP A 321 6.63 -19.74 12.24
C ASP A 321 5.12 -19.77 12.57
N GLU A 322 4.75 -19.82 13.84
CA GLU A 322 3.34 -19.89 14.27
C GLU A 322 2.61 -18.58 14.06
N GLU A 323 3.23 -17.47 14.46
CA GLU A 323 2.71 -16.12 14.25
C GLU A 323 2.54 -15.81 12.76
N LEU A 324 3.45 -16.30 11.92
CA LEU A 324 3.34 -16.16 10.48
C LEU A 324 2.15 -16.95 9.93
N GLN A 325 1.88 -18.16 10.43
CA GLN A 325 0.67 -18.91 10.04
C GLN A 325 -0.61 -18.20 10.47
N ILE A 326 -0.66 -17.63 11.68
CA ILE A 326 -1.82 -16.87 12.17
C ILE A 326 -2.04 -15.64 11.29
N SER A 327 -0.97 -14.90 10.97
CA SER A 327 -1.02 -13.74 10.09
C SER A 327 -1.49 -14.10 8.67
N LEU A 328 -1.01 -15.22 8.12
CA LEU A 328 -1.46 -15.75 6.83
C LEU A 328 -2.95 -16.14 6.86
N ALA A 329 -3.42 -16.75 7.95
CA ALA A 329 -4.82 -17.11 8.13
C ALA A 329 -5.72 -15.85 8.17
N GLY A 330 -5.32 -14.84 8.95
CA GLY A 330 -6.02 -13.56 9.03
C GLY A 330 -6.11 -12.83 7.70
N ASP A 331 -5.00 -12.75 6.96
CA ASP A 331 -4.98 -12.15 5.62
C ASP A 331 -5.89 -12.89 4.62
N ALA A 332 -5.85 -14.23 4.65
CA ALA A 332 -6.71 -15.06 3.82
C ALA A 332 -8.20 -14.88 4.17
N PHE A 333 -8.53 -14.78 5.46
CA PHE A 333 -9.88 -14.48 5.92
C PHE A 333 -10.36 -13.13 5.40
N ASN A 334 -9.57 -12.07 5.56
CA ASN A 334 -9.93 -10.73 5.08
C ASN A 334 -10.17 -10.70 3.58
N LYS A 335 -9.30 -11.32 2.78
CA LYS A 335 -9.39 -11.29 1.31
C LYS A 335 -10.51 -12.16 0.73
N ARG A 336 -10.93 -13.21 1.43
CA ARG A 336 -11.85 -14.24 0.88
C ARG A 336 -13.15 -14.41 1.66
N GLY A 337 -13.30 -13.77 2.82
CA GLY A 337 -14.47 -13.88 3.68
C GLY A 337 -14.75 -15.29 4.20
N ARG A 338 -13.76 -16.20 4.18
CA ARG A 338 -13.92 -17.59 4.64
C ARG A 338 -12.70 -18.04 5.43
N ASN A 339 -12.92 -18.50 6.67
CA ASN A 339 -11.99 -19.34 7.39
C ASN A 339 -12.00 -20.72 6.72
N ARG A 340 -11.28 -20.89 5.61
CA ARG A 340 -10.85 -22.24 5.26
C ARG A 340 -9.76 -22.58 6.27
N PRO A 341 -9.90 -23.65 7.07
CA PRO A 341 -8.78 -24.13 7.85
C PRO A 341 -7.59 -24.26 6.89
N LEU A 342 -6.46 -23.65 7.25
CA LEU A 342 -5.16 -24.01 6.69
C LEU A 342 -4.88 -25.44 7.18
N ALA A 343 -5.66 -26.43 6.72
CA ALA A 343 -5.18 -27.78 6.62
C ALA A 343 -3.87 -27.62 5.86
N ILE A 344 -2.77 -27.95 6.53
CA ILE A 344 -1.40 -27.79 6.05
C ILE A 344 -1.32 -28.47 4.68
N ARG A 345 -1.67 -27.73 3.63
CA ARG A 345 -1.36 -28.08 2.27
C ARG A 345 0.12 -27.76 2.17
N ASN A 346 0.92 -28.70 2.67
CA ASN A 346 2.24 -28.95 2.14
C ASN A 346 2.09 -28.95 0.62
N ALA A 347 2.40 -27.84 -0.02
CA ALA A 347 2.54 -27.71 -1.47
C ALA A 347 1.47 -28.42 -2.31
N GLN A 348 0.23 -27.95 -2.26
CA GLN A 348 -0.68 -28.01 -3.43
C GLN A 348 -1.05 -26.59 -3.84
N ILE A 349 -0.01 -25.80 -4.15
CA ILE A 349 -0.02 -25.17 -5.46
C ILE A 349 0.38 -26.34 -6.37
N GLU A 350 -0.62 -27.07 -6.87
CA GLU A 350 -0.46 -27.66 -8.18
C GLU A 350 0.05 -26.51 -9.05
N MET A 351 1.31 -26.61 -9.50
CA MET A 351 1.48 -26.29 -10.90
C MET A 351 0.46 -27.21 -11.55
N LEU A 352 -0.68 -26.64 -11.97
CA LEU A 352 -1.62 -27.31 -12.86
C LEU A 352 -0.75 -28.12 -13.83
N PRO A 353 -1.10 -29.39 -14.09
CA PRO A 353 -0.38 -30.15 -15.11
C PRO A 353 -0.26 -29.24 -16.34
N LEU A 354 0.91 -29.29 -16.96
CA LEU A 354 1.10 -28.80 -18.31
C LEU A 354 -0.04 -29.44 -19.12
N ASP A 355 -1.11 -28.67 -19.35
CA ASP A 355 -2.10 -29.04 -20.35
C ASP A 355 -1.36 -28.86 -21.66
N ASP A 356 -0.86 -29.99 -22.13
CA ASP A 356 -0.55 -30.20 -23.53
C ASP A 356 -1.77 -29.73 -24.32
N LYS A 357 -1.49 -28.91 -25.33
CA LYS A 357 -2.44 -28.60 -26.39
C LYS A 357 -3.13 -29.88 -26.87
N GLN A 358 -4.39 -30.07 -26.51
CA GLN A 358 -5.31 -30.89 -27.29
C GLN A 358 -6.71 -30.27 -27.29
N ASN A 359 -7.13 -29.88 -28.49
CA ASN A 359 -8.51 -29.65 -28.95
C ASN A 359 -9.29 -28.46 -28.38
N ARG A 360 -9.21 -27.30 -29.05
CA ARG A 360 -10.28 -26.77 -29.94
C ARG A 360 -9.85 -25.46 -30.58
#